data_AF-A0A1V3QL27-F1
#
_entry.id   AF-A0A1V3QL27-F1
#
_cell.length_a   1.000
_cell.length_b   1.000
_cell.length_c   1.000
_cell.angle_alpha   90.00
_cell.angle_beta   90.00
_cell.angle_gamma   90.00
#
_symmetry.space_group_name_H-M   'P 1'
#
loop_
_entity.id
_entity.type
_entity.pdbx_description
1 polymer ?
#
loop_
_entity_poly.entity_id
_entity_poly.type
_entity_poly.pdbx_seq_one_letter_code
_entity_poly.pdbx_strand_id
1 'polypeptide(L)'
;MKSACTLWLGSLALASLVASAQTTLPAVKVTAPEYSSQHGGYLISGDFKVDPRMPSVVFPAQALVKDDILSIEPIHLQDDEYLVLQECATADCHEASIVRFWNSNDIGGDDTRRNRVWITHENKYFIWLKRLPEVSGASCGQDWLRFEPDTTKCGGHFTSFQQISPPLVLIPNGDLAAYHQDAVQKAVGADPVKVAQQTHEGSTYVVTYEGGSMVRIRRMHAARAN
;
A
#
# COMPACT_ATOMS: atom_id res chain seq x y z
N MET A 1 77.20 -56.43 -45.09
CA MET A 1 76.14 -56.28 -44.06
C MET A 1 76.38 -54.92 -43.41
N LYS A 2 75.71 -53.84 -43.89
CA LYS A 2 74.55 -53.15 -43.26
C LYS A 2 74.84 -52.80 -41.78
N SER A 3 74.81 -51.57 -41.27
CA SER A 3 74.21 -50.32 -41.73
C SER A 3 74.71 -49.10 -40.91
N ALA A 4 74.74 -47.95 -41.59
CA ALA A 4 74.41 -46.58 -41.19
C ALA A 4 74.84 -46.00 -39.83
N CYS A 5 75.75 -45.03 -39.92
CA CYS A 5 75.99 -43.94 -38.97
C CYS A 5 75.04 -42.78 -39.31
N THR A 6 74.25 -42.28 -38.36
CA THR A 6 73.32 -41.13 -38.57
C THR A 6 73.57 -40.06 -37.52
N LEU A 7 73.87 -38.85 -37.99
CA LEU A 7 74.11 -37.63 -37.21
C LEU A 7 72.83 -36.79 -37.05
N TRP A 8 72.65 -36.30 -35.83
CA TRP A 8 71.96 -35.13 -35.28
C TRP A 8 71.10 -34.18 -36.15
N LEU A 9 69.89 -33.92 -35.65
CA LEU A 9 69.12 -32.64 -35.59
C LEU A 9 68.00 -32.90 -34.54
N GLY A 10 67.70 -32.12 -33.50
CA GLY A 10 67.71 -30.68 -33.30
C GLY A 10 66.26 -30.16 -33.34
N SER A 11 65.53 -30.11 -32.22
CA SER A 11 64.35 -29.22 -32.06
C SER A 11 64.03 -28.91 -30.60
N LEU A 12 63.99 -27.60 -30.33
CA LEU A 12 63.68 -26.94 -29.08
C LEU A 12 62.20 -27.04 -28.71
N ALA A 13 61.97 -26.84 -27.40
CA ALA A 13 60.73 -26.74 -26.66
C ALA A 13 59.61 -25.89 -27.29
N LEU A 14 58.37 -26.24 -26.93
CA LEU A 14 57.32 -25.27 -26.59
C LEU A 14 56.31 -25.97 -25.66
N ALA A 15 56.47 -25.75 -24.36
CA ALA A 15 55.45 -26.04 -23.36
C ALA A 15 54.28 -25.09 -23.62
N SER A 16 53.18 -25.63 -24.15
CA SER A 16 51.92 -24.92 -24.30
C SER A 16 51.30 -24.70 -22.92
N LEU A 17 51.66 -23.57 -22.30
CA LEU A 17 50.90 -22.99 -21.19
C LEU A 17 49.52 -22.61 -21.72
N VAL A 18 48.52 -23.43 -21.42
CA VAL A 18 47.12 -23.08 -21.61
C VAL A 18 46.81 -22.01 -20.58
N ALA A 19 46.94 -20.74 -20.97
CA ALA A 19 46.43 -19.62 -20.21
C ALA A 19 44.91 -19.76 -20.14
N SER A 20 44.41 -20.27 -19.00
CA SER A 20 42.99 -20.16 -18.67
C SER A 20 42.69 -18.67 -18.55
N ALA A 21 41.99 -18.12 -19.53
CA ALA A 21 41.36 -16.82 -19.41
C ALA A 21 40.29 -16.92 -18.31
N GLN A 22 40.69 -16.67 -17.06
CA GLN A 22 39.75 -16.39 -15.98
C GLN A 22 39.10 -15.05 -16.33
N THR A 23 37.92 -15.12 -16.95
CA THR A 23 37.04 -13.96 -17.11
C THR A 23 36.54 -13.61 -15.71
N THR A 24 37.27 -12.75 -15.00
CA THR A 24 36.78 -12.11 -13.79
C THR A 24 35.66 -11.15 -14.19
N LEU A 25 34.44 -11.66 -14.18
CA LEU A 25 33.25 -10.82 -14.27
C LEU A 25 33.29 -9.83 -13.10
N PRO A 26 33.08 -8.52 -13.34
CA PRO A 26 33.04 -7.56 -12.26
C PRO A 26 32.00 -8.02 -11.25
N ALA A 27 32.38 -8.04 -9.97
CA ALA A 27 31.46 -8.31 -8.88
C ALA A 27 30.42 -7.18 -8.85
N VAL A 28 29.32 -7.36 -9.59
CA VAL A 28 28.15 -6.48 -9.52
C VAL A 28 27.61 -6.66 -8.11
N LYS A 29 27.88 -5.69 -7.24
CA LYS A 29 27.29 -5.63 -5.92
C LYS A 29 25.81 -5.29 -6.12
N VAL A 30 24.98 -6.32 -6.27
CA VAL A 30 23.52 -6.17 -6.35
C VAL A 30 23.05 -5.76 -4.96
N THR A 31 23.07 -4.46 -4.70
CA THR A 31 22.39 -3.90 -3.54
C THR A 31 20.90 -4.01 -3.81
N ALA A 32 20.17 -4.76 -2.98
CA ALA A 32 18.72 -4.80 -3.07
C ALA A 32 18.16 -3.37 -2.96
N PRO A 33 17.07 -3.03 -3.68
CA PRO A 33 16.39 -1.75 -3.52
C PRO A 33 16.10 -1.45 -2.04
N GLU A 34 16.19 -0.18 -1.64
CA GLU A 34 15.94 0.23 -0.26
C GLU A 34 14.54 -0.23 0.21
N TYR A 35 14.44 -0.67 1.47
CA TYR A 35 13.20 -1.22 2.06
C TYR A 35 12.54 -2.32 1.25
N SER A 36 13.32 -3.16 0.55
CA SER A 36 12.78 -4.28 -0.22
C SER A 36 13.26 -5.63 0.28
N SER A 37 12.41 -6.63 0.11
CA SER A 37 12.72 -8.04 0.35
C SER A 37 12.07 -8.91 -0.72
N GLN A 38 12.63 -10.09 -1.00
CA GLN A 38 12.00 -11.06 -1.89
C GLN A 38 11.40 -12.20 -1.06
N HIS A 39 10.13 -12.51 -1.29
CA HIS A 39 9.45 -13.60 -0.62
C HIS A 39 8.35 -14.19 -1.49
N GLY A 40 8.28 -15.52 -1.60
CA GLY A 40 7.20 -16.22 -2.32
C GLY A 40 7.06 -15.83 -3.80
N GLY A 41 8.15 -15.44 -4.47
CA GLY A 41 8.12 -14.98 -5.86
C GLY A 41 7.73 -13.51 -6.05
N TYR A 42 7.57 -12.75 -4.97
CA TYR A 42 7.29 -11.31 -5.01
C TYR A 42 8.47 -10.50 -4.50
N LEU A 43 8.71 -9.35 -5.14
CA LEU A 43 9.45 -8.24 -4.56
C LEU A 43 8.49 -7.44 -3.68
N ILE A 44 8.74 -7.46 -2.38
CA ILE A 44 7.99 -6.70 -1.38
C ILE A 44 8.76 -5.41 -1.11
N SER A 45 8.10 -4.26 -1.14
CA SER A 45 8.69 -2.96 -0.88
C SER A 45 7.86 -2.17 0.14
N GLY A 46 8.55 -1.57 1.09
CA GLY A 46 8.01 -0.58 2.02
C GLY A 46 8.31 0.85 1.58
N ASP A 47 8.69 1.11 0.33
CA ASP A 47 9.10 2.45 -0.13
C ASP A 47 7.88 3.38 -0.32
N PHE A 48 7.40 3.92 0.79
CA PHE A 48 6.30 4.87 0.91
C PHE A 48 6.77 6.11 1.67
N LYS A 49 6.09 7.23 1.43
CA LYS A 49 6.47 8.53 1.98
C LYS A 49 5.24 9.36 2.33
N VAL A 50 5.43 10.28 3.27
CA VAL A 50 4.51 11.38 3.57
C VAL A 50 5.10 12.67 2.98
N ASP A 51 4.29 13.47 2.29
CA ASP A 51 4.72 14.75 1.73
C ASP A 51 4.66 15.79 2.87
N PRO A 52 5.76 16.48 3.21
CA PRO A 52 5.73 17.54 4.22
C PRO A 52 4.69 18.64 3.96
N ARG A 53 4.29 18.85 2.71
CA ARG A 53 3.25 19.82 2.32
C ARG A 53 1.83 19.28 2.48
N MET A 54 1.67 17.96 2.55
CA MET A 54 0.41 17.26 2.76
C MET A 54 0.62 16.19 3.85
N PRO A 55 0.79 16.60 5.12
CA PRO A 55 1.24 15.72 6.20
C PRO A 55 0.22 14.63 6.60
N SER A 56 -0.97 14.64 6.01
CA SER A 56 -2.02 13.64 6.23
C SER A 56 -2.04 12.53 5.17
N VAL A 57 -1.15 12.59 4.17
CA VAL A 57 -1.21 11.72 2.99
C VAL A 57 0.04 10.86 2.89
N VAL A 58 -0.19 9.55 2.77
CA VAL A 58 0.84 8.55 2.46
C VAL A 58 0.71 8.17 0.99
N PHE A 59 1.83 8.14 0.28
CA PHE A 59 1.88 7.73 -1.12
C PHE A 59 3.08 6.82 -1.39
N PRO A 60 2.99 5.93 -2.39
CA PRO A 60 4.11 5.10 -2.80
C PRO A 60 5.18 5.98 -3.43
N ALA A 61 6.45 5.79 -3.05
CA ALA A 61 7.55 6.60 -3.58
C ALA A 61 7.83 6.34 -5.07
N GLN A 62 7.33 5.23 -5.58
CA GLN A 62 7.39 4.82 -6.98
C GLN A 62 5.96 4.66 -7.50
N ALA A 63 5.74 5.00 -8.78
CA ALA A 63 4.44 4.81 -9.40
C ALA A 63 4.00 3.34 -9.29
N LEU A 64 2.75 3.14 -8.89
CA LEU A 64 2.13 1.81 -8.91
C LEU A 64 1.79 1.46 -10.34
N VAL A 65 2.17 0.25 -10.73
CA VAL A 65 1.93 -0.29 -12.05
C VAL A 65 0.89 -1.38 -11.99
N LYS A 66 0.33 -1.72 -13.15
CA LYS A 66 -0.58 -2.84 -13.28
C LYS A 66 0.03 -4.11 -12.66
N ASP A 67 -0.81 -4.88 -11.98
CA ASP A 67 -0.49 -6.13 -11.27
C ASP A 67 0.35 -5.95 -10.00
N ASP A 68 0.64 -4.70 -9.59
CA ASP A 68 1.07 -4.45 -8.22
C ASP A 68 -0.05 -4.82 -7.23
N ILE A 69 0.35 -5.26 -6.05
CA ILE A 69 -0.56 -5.51 -4.94
C ILE A 69 -0.17 -4.59 -3.79
N LEU A 70 -1.08 -3.71 -3.39
CA LEU A 70 -0.97 -2.98 -2.14
C LEU A 70 -1.52 -3.82 -1.00
N SER A 71 -0.67 -4.13 -0.03
CA SER A 71 -1.08 -4.69 1.26
C SER A 71 -1.17 -3.54 2.27
N ILE A 72 -2.40 -3.14 2.63
CA ILE A 72 -2.69 -2.10 3.60
C ILE A 72 -3.40 -2.74 4.78
N GLU A 73 -2.72 -2.78 5.92
CA GLU A 73 -3.16 -3.47 7.11
C GLU A 73 -3.25 -2.46 8.26
N PRO A 74 -4.46 -1.94 8.55
CA PRO A 74 -4.70 -1.24 9.80
C PRO A 74 -4.42 -2.20 10.96
N ILE A 75 -3.67 -1.75 11.96
CA ILE A 75 -3.40 -2.50 13.20
C ILE A 75 -4.31 -2.00 14.31
N HIS A 76 -4.55 -0.70 14.32
CA HIS A 76 -5.45 -0.02 15.24
C HIS A 76 -6.06 1.19 14.55
N LEU A 77 -7.38 1.36 14.66
CA LEU A 77 -8.13 2.56 14.29
C LEU A 77 -9.08 2.89 15.45
N GLN A 78 -9.34 4.18 15.68
CA GLN A 78 -10.40 4.60 16.61
C GLN A 78 -11.79 4.32 16.00
N ASP A 79 -12.84 4.32 16.83
CA ASP A 79 -14.20 3.98 16.37
C ASP A 79 -14.78 4.99 15.37
N ASP A 80 -14.34 6.24 15.46
CA ASP A 80 -14.75 7.34 14.60
C ASP A 80 -13.84 7.51 13.38
N GLU A 81 -12.85 6.62 13.21
CA GLU A 81 -11.81 6.72 12.19
C GLU A 81 -11.98 5.76 11.02
N TYR A 82 -11.70 6.30 9.83
CA TYR A 82 -11.84 5.63 8.55
C TYR A 82 -10.55 5.79 7.77
N LEU A 83 -9.82 4.70 7.55
CA LEU A 83 -8.67 4.68 6.66
C LEU A 83 -9.18 4.55 5.22
N VAL A 84 -8.65 5.34 4.30
CA VAL A 84 -9.13 5.38 2.92
C VAL A 84 -7.95 5.24 1.97
N LEU A 85 -8.11 4.34 0.98
CA LEU A 85 -7.30 4.30 -0.22
C LEU A 85 -8.10 4.95 -1.35
N GLN A 86 -7.57 6.03 -1.91
CA GLN A 86 -8.15 6.73 -3.05
C GLN A 86 -7.18 6.70 -4.24
N GLU A 87 -7.76 6.80 -5.44
CA GLU A 87 -7.03 7.07 -6.66
C GLU A 87 -7.58 8.31 -7.36
N CYS A 88 -6.77 9.00 -8.15
CA CYS A 88 -7.28 10.10 -8.97
C CYS A 88 -8.22 9.58 -10.06
N ALA A 89 -9.44 10.11 -10.14
CA ALA A 89 -10.38 9.76 -11.22
C ALA A 89 -10.08 10.57 -12.50
N THR A 90 -9.49 11.75 -12.35
CA THR A 90 -9.09 12.63 -13.46
C THR A 90 -7.57 12.83 -13.49
N ALA A 91 -7.02 13.20 -14.65
CA ALA A 91 -5.57 13.37 -14.83
C ALA A 91 -4.97 14.50 -13.96
N ASP A 92 -5.76 15.53 -13.71
CA ASP A 92 -5.45 16.67 -12.83
C ASP A 92 -5.78 16.41 -11.35
N CYS A 93 -6.36 15.25 -11.03
CA CYS A 93 -6.77 14.87 -9.68
C CYS A 93 -7.76 15.86 -9.03
N HIS A 94 -8.62 16.54 -9.79
CA HIS A 94 -9.72 17.31 -9.20
C HIS A 94 -10.84 16.42 -8.66
N GLU A 95 -10.96 15.20 -9.18
CA GLU A 95 -11.81 14.15 -8.65
C GLU A 95 -10.97 12.93 -8.28
N ALA A 96 -11.38 12.24 -7.22
CA ALA A 96 -10.79 11.01 -6.74
C ALA A 96 -11.87 9.95 -6.54
N SER A 97 -11.52 8.69 -6.77
CA SER A 97 -12.39 7.56 -6.52
C SER A 97 -11.91 6.75 -5.32
N ILE A 98 -12.84 6.30 -4.48
CA ILE A 98 -12.56 5.43 -3.34
C ILE A 98 -12.26 4.02 -3.85
N VAL A 99 -11.02 3.57 -3.72
CA VAL A 99 -10.67 2.19 -4.07
C VAL A 99 -11.07 1.24 -2.94
N ARG A 100 -10.82 1.65 -1.70
CA ARG A 100 -11.17 0.89 -0.49
C ARG A 100 -11.16 1.79 0.74
N PHE A 101 -11.91 1.40 1.75
CA PHE A 101 -11.82 1.98 3.09
C PHE A 101 -11.83 0.89 4.17
N TRP A 102 -11.41 1.25 5.37
CA TRP A 102 -11.43 0.42 6.58
C TRP A 102 -11.92 1.26 7.75
N ASN A 103 -12.67 0.64 8.67
CA ASN A 103 -13.10 1.21 9.95
C ASN A 103 -12.66 0.27 11.09
N SER A 104 -12.95 0.60 12.36
CA SER A 104 -12.55 -0.22 13.51
C SER A 104 -13.11 -1.66 13.52
N ASN A 105 -14.27 -1.91 12.89
CA ASN A 105 -14.85 -3.27 12.76
C ASN A 105 -14.22 -4.11 11.65
N ASP A 106 -13.58 -3.46 10.68
CA ASP A 106 -12.99 -4.09 9.50
C ASP A 106 -11.44 -4.14 9.57
N ILE A 107 -10.87 -3.91 10.75
CA ILE A 107 -9.44 -4.08 11.01
C ILE A 107 -9.12 -5.58 11.08
N GLY A 108 -8.23 -6.04 10.21
CA GLY A 108 -7.44 -7.26 10.47
C GLY A 108 -8.22 -8.53 10.80
N GLY A 109 -9.34 -8.80 10.10
CA GLY A 109 -9.94 -10.14 10.16
C GLY A 109 -9.03 -11.22 9.55
N ASP A 110 -9.27 -12.49 9.89
CA ASP A 110 -8.50 -13.67 9.39
C ASP A 110 -8.34 -13.71 7.87
N ASP A 111 -9.21 -13.03 7.13
CA ASP A 111 -9.11 -12.87 5.68
C ASP A 111 -8.18 -11.72 5.28
N THR A 112 -6.88 -12.00 5.30
CA THR A 112 -5.81 -11.11 4.80
C THR A 112 -6.02 -10.63 3.35
N ARG A 113 -6.95 -11.23 2.58
CA ARG A 113 -7.30 -10.75 1.24
C ARG A 113 -7.99 -9.38 1.28
N ARG A 114 -8.69 -9.04 2.35
CA ARG A 114 -9.37 -7.74 2.49
C ARG A 114 -8.40 -6.56 2.53
N ASN A 115 -7.17 -6.83 2.98
CA ASN A 115 -6.09 -5.86 3.08
C ASN A 115 -5.24 -5.80 1.81
N ARG A 116 -5.51 -6.65 0.81
CA ARG A 116 -4.78 -6.71 -0.45
C ARG A 116 -5.62 -6.08 -1.58
N VAL A 117 -5.11 -5.01 -2.14
CA VAL A 117 -5.70 -4.30 -3.27
C VAL A 117 -4.84 -4.52 -4.50
N TRP A 118 -5.44 -5.10 -5.53
CA TRP A 118 -4.79 -5.28 -6.83
C TRP A 118 -4.89 -3.99 -7.64
N ILE A 119 -3.74 -3.51 -8.12
CA ILE A 119 -3.65 -2.36 -9.00
C ILE A 119 -3.93 -2.82 -10.43
N THR A 120 -5.02 -2.33 -11.00
CA THR A 120 -5.51 -2.75 -12.31
C THR A 120 -4.94 -1.91 -13.45
N HIS A 121 -4.50 -0.69 -13.15
CA HIS A 121 -3.88 0.24 -14.09
C HIS A 121 -2.94 1.22 -13.37
N GLU A 122 -2.08 1.88 -14.14
CA GLU A 122 -1.20 2.93 -13.62
C GLU A 122 -2.03 4.17 -13.27
N ASN A 123 -1.90 4.64 -12.03
CA ASN A 123 -2.57 5.85 -11.54
C ASN A 123 -1.86 6.42 -10.31
N LYS A 124 -2.30 7.60 -9.86
CA LYS A 124 -1.88 8.17 -8.58
C LYS A 124 -2.79 7.67 -7.47
N TYR A 125 -2.21 6.92 -6.56
CA TYR A 125 -2.88 6.37 -5.37
C TYR A 125 -2.36 7.07 -4.12
N PHE A 126 -3.26 7.29 -3.17
CA PHE A 126 -2.91 7.91 -1.90
C PHE A 126 -3.78 7.36 -0.78
N ILE A 127 -3.16 7.24 0.40
CA ILE A 127 -3.73 6.66 1.60
C ILE A 127 -3.80 7.75 2.66
N TRP A 128 -4.93 7.86 3.34
CA TRP A 128 -5.18 8.90 4.34
C TRP A 128 -6.25 8.46 5.32
N LEU A 129 -6.32 9.15 6.47
CA LEU A 129 -7.23 8.82 7.58
C LEU A 129 -8.21 9.96 7.80
N LYS A 130 -9.50 9.64 7.99
CA LYS A 130 -10.57 10.59 8.26
C LYS A 130 -11.27 10.28 9.56
N ARG A 131 -11.64 11.31 10.32
CA ARG A 131 -12.63 11.21 11.39
C ARG A 131 -14.02 11.60 10.88
N LEU A 132 -14.99 10.76 11.16
CA LEU A 132 -16.41 11.00 10.96
C LEU A 132 -17.10 11.02 12.33
N PRO A 133 -18.29 11.62 12.48
CA PRO A 133 -18.92 11.66 13.79
C PRO A 133 -19.17 10.25 14.32
N GLU A 134 -18.93 10.07 15.62
CA GLU A 134 -19.35 8.86 16.33
C GLU A 134 -20.87 8.75 16.27
N VAL A 135 -21.35 7.61 15.80
CA VAL A 135 -22.77 7.32 15.63
C VAL A 135 -23.13 6.18 16.56
N SER A 136 -23.84 6.50 17.63
CA SER A 136 -24.40 5.46 18.50
C SER A 136 -25.44 4.68 17.70
N GLY A 137 -25.36 3.34 17.68
CA GLY A 137 -26.33 2.44 17.03
C GLY A 137 -27.76 2.46 17.60
N ALA A 138 -28.15 3.57 18.25
CA ALA A 138 -29.55 3.92 18.42
C ALA A 138 -30.19 3.91 17.03
N SER A 139 -31.26 3.13 16.89
CA SER A 139 -32.06 3.04 15.66
C SER A 139 -32.26 4.43 15.05
N CYS A 140 -31.88 4.61 13.77
CA CYS A 140 -32.29 5.80 13.06
C CYS A 140 -33.83 5.79 13.02
N GLY A 141 -34.47 6.89 13.40
CA GLY A 141 -35.92 6.98 13.44
C GLY A 141 -36.58 6.71 14.79
N GLN A 142 -35.86 6.82 15.92
CA GLN A 142 -36.55 7.06 17.19
C GLN A 142 -37.02 8.52 17.26
N ASP A 143 -38.24 8.74 16.79
CA ASP A 143 -38.99 9.90 17.23
C ASP A 143 -39.28 9.75 18.75
N TRP A 144 -39.40 10.86 19.47
CA TRP A 144 -39.58 10.91 20.93
C TRP A 144 -40.82 10.15 21.45
N LEU A 145 -41.70 9.69 20.54
CA LEU A 145 -42.80 8.79 20.80
C LEU A 145 -42.35 7.34 20.58
N ARG A 146 -41.97 6.68 21.68
CA ARG A 146 -41.47 5.29 21.81
C ARG A 146 -42.38 4.14 21.28
N PHE A 147 -43.29 4.40 20.34
CA PHE A 147 -44.33 3.44 19.93
C PHE A 147 -44.36 3.06 18.45
N GLU A 148 -43.42 3.55 17.62
CA GLU A 148 -43.32 3.10 16.22
C GLU A 148 -42.48 1.82 16.09
N PRO A 149 -43.03 0.74 15.51
CA PRO A 149 -42.33 -0.54 15.33
C PRO A 149 -41.29 -0.51 14.21
N ASP A 150 -41.25 0.54 13.39
CA ASP A 150 -40.33 0.68 12.26
C ASP A 150 -39.00 1.31 12.70
N THR A 151 -38.34 0.65 13.66
CA THR A 151 -37.00 1.04 14.07
C THR A 151 -36.00 0.50 13.05
N THR A 152 -35.56 1.35 12.13
CA THR A 152 -34.43 1.01 11.25
C THR A 152 -33.19 0.83 12.14
N LYS A 153 -32.74 -0.43 12.26
CA LYS A 153 -31.47 -0.73 12.93
C LYS A 153 -30.34 -0.10 12.15
N CYS A 154 -29.83 1.00 12.65
CA CYS A 154 -28.63 1.62 12.10
C CYS A 154 -27.40 1.03 12.79
N GLY A 155 -26.40 0.66 11.98
CA GLY A 155 -25.10 0.22 12.50
C GLY A 155 -24.36 1.37 13.20
N GLY A 156 -23.32 1.03 13.96
CA GLY A 156 -22.47 2.02 14.67
C GLY A 156 -21.42 2.71 13.79
N HIS A 157 -21.39 2.45 12.49
CA HIS A 157 -20.43 3.04 11.55
C HIS A 157 -21.08 3.30 10.21
N PHE A 158 -20.52 4.25 9.46
CA PHE A 158 -20.89 4.48 8.07
C PHE A 158 -20.32 3.35 7.21
N THR A 159 -21.20 2.65 6.48
CA THR A 159 -20.83 1.50 5.65
C THR A 159 -20.86 1.81 4.15
N SER A 160 -21.37 2.99 3.77
CA SER A 160 -21.51 3.42 2.38
C SER A 160 -21.08 4.87 2.21
N PHE A 161 -20.41 5.13 1.08
CA PHE A 161 -19.81 6.42 0.76
C PHE A 161 -20.05 6.77 -0.71
N GLN A 162 -19.95 8.06 -1.04
CA GLN A 162 -19.91 8.49 -2.44
C GLN A 162 -18.61 7.98 -3.09
N GLN A 163 -18.76 7.23 -4.19
CA GLN A 163 -17.63 6.56 -4.86
C GLN A 163 -16.63 7.53 -5.50
N ILE A 164 -17.11 8.68 -5.97
CA ILE A 164 -16.31 9.74 -6.59
C ILE A 164 -16.57 11.02 -5.80
N SER A 165 -15.50 11.70 -5.40
CA SER A 165 -15.54 12.94 -4.62
C SER A 165 -14.29 13.78 -4.90
N PRO A 166 -14.21 15.03 -4.40
CA PRO A 166 -12.91 15.71 -4.34
C PRO A 166 -11.88 14.86 -3.57
N PRO A 167 -10.58 15.00 -3.87
CA PRO A 167 -9.52 14.30 -3.14
C PRO A 167 -9.56 14.62 -1.65
N LEU A 168 -9.21 13.63 -0.82
CA LEU A 168 -9.11 13.80 0.64
C LEU A 168 -10.45 14.17 1.31
N VAL A 169 -11.55 13.91 0.62
CA VAL A 169 -12.91 14.06 1.14
C VAL A 169 -13.58 12.68 1.16
N LEU A 170 -14.24 12.36 2.27
CA LEU A 170 -14.99 11.12 2.46
C LEU A 170 -16.42 11.53 2.80
N ILE A 171 -17.37 11.21 1.92
CA ILE A 171 -18.76 11.64 2.05
C ILE A 171 -19.63 10.41 2.33
N PRO A 172 -20.06 10.20 3.58
CA PRO A 172 -21.03 9.16 3.93
C PRO A 172 -22.35 9.36 3.18
N ASN A 173 -23.01 8.26 2.83
CA ASN A 173 -24.37 8.27 2.29
C ASN A 173 -25.22 7.18 2.95
N GLY A 174 -26.51 7.11 2.59
CA GLY A 174 -27.47 6.20 3.20
C GLY A 174 -28.18 6.77 4.44
N ASP A 175 -29.03 5.96 5.06
CA ASP A 175 -29.97 6.42 6.11
C ASP A 175 -29.26 6.98 7.35
N LEU A 176 -28.13 6.37 7.75
CA LEU A 176 -27.34 6.85 8.88
C LEU A 176 -26.72 8.22 8.61
N ALA A 177 -26.24 8.45 7.38
CA ALA A 177 -25.72 9.75 6.98
C ALA A 177 -26.81 10.81 6.91
N ALA A 178 -28.01 10.44 6.45
CA ALA A 178 -29.17 11.33 6.43
C ALA A 178 -29.62 11.72 7.84
N TYR A 179 -29.62 10.78 8.79
CA TYR A 179 -29.99 11.03 10.17
C TYR A 179 -28.98 11.95 10.90
N HIS A 180 -27.69 11.85 10.57
CA HIS A 180 -26.62 12.67 11.15
C HIS A 180 -26.12 13.79 10.22
N GLN A 181 -26.98 14.31 9.34
CA GLN A 181 -26.59 15.20 8.24
C GLN A 181 -25.70 16.38 8.67
N ASP A 182 -26.07 17.11 9.73
CA ASP A 182 -25.31 18.28 10.19
C ASP A 182 -23.91 17.91 10.68
N ALA A 183 -23.81 16.83 11.46
CA ALA A 183 -22.54 16.33 12.00
C ALA A 183 -21.65 15.78 10.87
N VAL A 184 -22.26 15.07 9.91
CA VAL A 184 -21.59 14.55 8.72
C VAL A 184 -21.06 15.71 7.87
N GLN A 185 -21.88 16.72 7.57
CA GLN A 185 -21.46 17.86 6.74
C GLN A 185 -20.28 18.61 7.36
N LYS A 186 -20.28 18.78 8.68
CA LYS A 186 -19.15 19.38 9.40
C LYS A 186 -17.89 18.52 9.31
N ALA A 187 -18.02 17.20 9.49
CA ALA A 187 -16.88 16.28 9.41
C ALA A 187 -16.32 16.17 7.98
N VAL A 188 -17.18 16.16 6.96
CA VAL A 188 -16.79 16.18 5.54
C VAL A 188 -15.86 17.36 5.25
N GLY A 189 -16.16 18.55 5.77
CA GLY A 189 -15.34 19.76 5.59
C GLY A 189 -14.06 19.83 6.43
N ALA A 190 -13.83 18.92 7.37
CA ALA A 190 -12.60 18.89 8.16
C ALA A 190 -11.41 18.30 7.37
N ASP A 191 -10.18 18.67 7.71
CA ASP A 191 -9.02 18.05 7.08
C ASP A 191 -8.82 16.58 7.51
N PRO A 192 -8.16 15.74 6.69
CA PRO A 192 -7.68 14.43 7.11
C PRO A 192 -6.71 14.49 8.30
N VAL A 193 -6.69 13.41 9.09
CA VAL A 193 -5.81 13.25 10.24
C VAL A 193 -4.35 13.19 9.78
N LYS A 194 -3.48 13.96 10.43
CA LYS A 194 -2.06 14.04 10.06
C LYS A 194 -1.30 12.78 10.51
N VAL A 195 -0.23 12.46 9.80
CA VAL A 195 0.73 11.45 10.23
C VAL A 195 1.64 12.06 11.31
N ALA A 196 1.63 11.45 12.49
CA ALA A 196 2.46 11.86 13.62
C ALA A 196 3.86 11.22 13.55
N GLN A 197 3.93 9.97 13.09
CA GLN A 197 5.19 9.23 12.98
C GLN A 197 5.16 8.30 11.76
N GLN A 198 6.32 8.13 11.13
CA GLN A 198 6.55 7.16 10.07
C GLN A 198 7.85 6.40 10.36
N THR A 199 7.90 5.11 10.05
CA THR A 199 9.10 4.27 10.16
C THR A 199 9.07 3.14 9.13
N HIS A 200 10.23 2.49 8.93
CA HIS A 200 10.35 1.30 8.10
C HIS A 200 10.78 0.10 8.95
N GLU A 201 10.01 -0.97 8.89
CA GLU A 201 10.33 -2.27 9.49
C GLU A 201 10.68 -3.26 8.36
N GLY A 202 11.95 -3.27 7.96
CA GLY A 202 12.42 -4.05 6.81
C GLY A 202 11.75 -3.56 5.52
N SER A 203 10.93 -4.41 4.91
CA SER A 203 10.13 -4.06 3.72
C SER A 203 8.68 -3.69 4.03
N THR A 204 8.41 -3.22 5.25
CA THR A 204 7.10 -2.75 5.69
C THR A 204 7.21 -1.29 6.08
N TYR A 205 6.35 -0.46 5.50
CA TYR A 205 6.18 0.91 5.94
C TYR A 205 5.15 0.95 7.07
N VAL A 206 5.44 1.66 8.15
CA VAL A 206 4.54 1.78 9.30
C VAL A 206 4.30 3.25 9.57
N VAL A 207 3.02 3.63 9.64
CA VAL A 207 2.59 4.99 9.96
C VAL A 207 1.71 5.00 11.19
N THR A 208 1.91 6.02 12.01
CA THR A 208 1.07 6.34 13.16
C THR A 208 0.47 7.71 12.93
N TYR A 209 -0.85 7.78 12.92
CA TYR A 209 -1.61 9.02 12.78
C TYR A 209 -1.78 9.73 14.14
N GLU A 210 -2.04 11.03 14.11
CA GLU A 210 -2.44 11.80 15.29
C GLU A 210 -3.69 11.16 15.92
N GLY A 211 -3.60 10.69 17.16
CA GLY A 211 -4.65 9.87 17.80
C GLY A 211 -4.26 8.40 18.03
N GLY A 212 -3.08 7.99 17.55
CA GLY A 212 -2.46 6.70 17.88
C GLY A 212 -2.80 5.56 16.94
N SER A 213 -3.64 5.79 15.93
CA SER A 213 -3.99 4.79 14.93
C SER A 213 -2.81 4.43 14.05
N MET A 214 -2.63 3.13 13.81
CA MET A 214 -1.42 2.59 13.21
C MET A 214 -1.75 1.72 12.00
N VAL A 215 -0.99 1.89 10.93
CA VAL A 215 -1.20 1.17 9.66
C VAL A 215 0.14 0.66 9.14
N ARG A 216 0.15 -0.61 8.71
CA ARG A 216 1.27 -1.24 8.01
C ARG A 216 0.98 -1.31 6.52
N ILE A 217 1.93 -0.89 5.71
CA ILE A 217 1.77 -0.76 4.26
C ILE A 217 2.92 -1.45 3.54
N ARG A 218 2.60 -2.23 2.51
CA ARG A 218 3.57 -2.88 1.62
C ARG A 218 3.07 -2.82 0.19
N ARG A 219 3.99 -2.67 -0.75
CA ARG A 219 3.79 -2.97 -2.17
C ARG A 219 4.38 -4.34 -2.44
N MET A 220 3.66 -5.19 -3.18
CA MET A 220 4.16 -6.47 -3.66
C MET A 220 4.06 -6.47 -5.19
N HIS A 221 5.16 -6.78 -5.86
CA HIS A 221 5.22 -6.92 -7.31
C HIS A 221 5.81 -8.27 -7.65
N ALA A 222 5.36 -8.92 -8.71
CA ALA A 222 5.95 -10.20 -9.13
C ALA A 222 7.46 -9.99 -9.40
N ALA A 223 8.31 -10.77 -8.72
CA ALA A 223 9.73 -10.74 -9.03
C ALA A 223 9.88 -11.30 -10.45
N ARG A 224 10.55 -10.56 -11.35
CA ARG A 224 10.88 -11.09 -12.67
C ARG A 224 11.65 -12.40 -12.47
N ALA A 225 11.19 -13.47 -13.11
CA ALA A 225 11.99 -14.69 -13.19
C ALA A 225 13.32 -14.32 -13.88
N ASN A 226 14.42 -14.47 -13.16
CA ASN A 226 15.76 -14.39 -13.74
C ASN A 226 16.01 -15.59 -14.64
#